data_AF-A0A0L0C4G3-F1
#
_entry.id   AF-A0A0L0C4G3-F1
#
_cell.length_a   1.000
_cell.length_b   1.000
_cell.length_c   1.000
_cell.angle_alpha   90.00
_cell.angle_beta   90.00
_cell.angle_gamma   90.00
#
_symmetry.space_group_name_H-M   'P 1'
#
loop_
_entity.id
_entity.type
_entity.pdbx_description
1 polymer ?
#
loop_
_entity_poly.entity_id
_entity_poly.type
_entity_poly.pdbx_seq_one_letter_code
_entity_poly.pdbx_strand_id
1 'polypeptide(L)'
;MKLLYTALIWGLIQIFTNKTLAATNNSTNQTIIGSKKELVILYENELELLAKEFCEKAKLLSEKLLQDLKIQQANIPLIKEFKENITEFLYNYDFYQRHQLYNDLLMKFIKSTIHYYLQDLSPTKDSQYILDLLKKLQYDELCDEYELKFQKLIKEKFLPKFEKLQTQLLRSNSKKSRSFLNWYNNLKKCQDYKCYYKYFNKFINIITAAKKQLLDYIRQELENINIYFITTAYYISKGVIKDPLILQLSPAVRQQFTKDINDFLTQYENNQDVLQLYDLKDFFQNNISQKYYYNTEDISLSDDQLLEQIFDNQKLNEFQFTYETKFNRFLEQGLYGKFQKYKTSLNRRALMREQPLFEWFEHLLNLRSYGERYKEFGNLIKLI
;
A
#
# COMPACT_ATOMS: atom_id res chain seq x y z
N MET A 1 -4.82 -19.89 17.95
CA MET A 1 -6.10 -19.15 17.92
C MET A 1 -5.97 -17.72 17.38
N LYS A 2 -4.80 -17.07 17.42
CA LYS A 2 -4.57 -15.67 16.98
C LYS A 2 -4.59 -15.43 15.45
N LEU A 3 -4.17 -16.40 14.64
CA LEU A 3 -4.12 -16.33 13.16
C LEU A 3 -5.50 -16.19 12.48
N LEU A 4 -6.53 -16.67 13.14
CA LEU A 4 -7.90 -16.63 12.65
C LEU A 4 -8.30 -15.15 12.44
N TYR A 5 -7.93 -14.27 13.35
CA TYR A 5 -8.56 -12.96 13.48
C TYR A 5 -7.88 -11.85 12.71
N THR A 6 -6.55 -11.91 12.59
CA THR A 6 -5.76 -11.05 11.68
C THR A 6 -6.25 -11.15 10.24
N ALA A 7 -6.73 -12.34 9.87
CA ALA A 7 -7.24 -12.59 8.54
C ALA A 7 -8.68 -12.02 8.32
N LEU A 8 -9.45 -11.64 9.38
CA LEU A 8 -10.83 -11.01 9.32
C LEU A 8 -10.71 -9.57 8.96
N ILE A 9 -9.83 -8.93 9.72
CA ILE A 9 -9.35 -7.58 9.54
C ILE A 9 -8.90 -7.45 8.07
N TRP A 10 -8.08 -8.39 7.61
CA TRP A 10 -7.59 -8.43 6.22
C TRP A 10 -8.66 -8.54 5.14
N GLY A 11 -9.58 -9.50 5.23
CA GLY A 11 -10.58 -9.70 4.16
C GLY A 11 -11.61 -8.58 4.06
N LEU A 12 -11.84 -7.87 5.16
CA LEU A 12 -12.76 -6.74 5.20
C LEU A 12 -12.09 -5.45 4.79
N ILE A 13 -10.87 -5.16 5.23
CA ILE A 13 -10.13 -4.02 4.70
C ILE A 13 -9.93 -4.17 3.19
N GLN A 14 -9.64 -5.37 2.68
CA GLN A 14 -9.59 -5.61 1.23
C GLN A 14 -10.91 -5.34 0.51
N ILE A 15 -12.07 -5.40 1.17
CA ILE A 15 -13.33 -5.01 0.54
C ILE A 15 -13.38 -3.51 0.24
N PHE A 16 -12.79 -2.70 1.12
CA PHE A 16 -12.93 -1.25 1.13
C PHE A 16 -11.71 -0.54 0.53
N THR A 17 -10.49 -1.08 0.66
CA THR A 17 -9.29 -0.55 -0.01
C THR A 17 -9.28 -0.79 -1.51
N ASN A 18 -9.97 -1.83 -2.01
CA ASN A 18 -10.16 -2.03 -3.45
C ASN A 18 -11.10 -0.98 -4.09
N LYS A 19 -11.47 0.08 -3.36
CA LYS A 19 -12.41 1.10 -3.83
C LYS A 19 -11.90 2.52 -3.82
N THR A 20 -10.66 2.79 -3.42
CA THR A 20 -10.17 4.16 -3.37
C THR A 20 -10.05 4.77 -4.77
N LEU A 21 -10.87 5.81 -4.96
CA LEU A 21 -10.83 6.90 -5.94
C LEU A 21 -11.23 6.60 -7.41
N ALA A 22 -12.44 6.06 -7.62
CA ALA A 22 -13.19 6.36 -8.84
C ALA A 22 -14.44 7.18 -8.51
N ALA A 23 -14.26 8.49 -8.29
CA ALA A 23 -15.34 9.45 -8.41
C ALA A 23 -15.49 9.83 -9.89
N THR A 24 -16.16 8.99 -10.66
CA THR A 24 -16.72 9.40 -11.96
C THR A 24 -18.23 9.27 -11.89
N ASN A 25 -18.87 10.42 -11.76
CA ASN A 25 -20.29 10.58 -11.95
C ASN A 25 -20.62 10.27 -13.41
N ASN A 26 -21.55 9.34 -13.65
CA ASN A 26 -22.46 9.42 -14.79
C ASN A 26 -23.71 8.55 -14.56
N SER A 27 -24.76 8.97 -15.25
CA SER A 27 -26.15 9.04 -14.80
C SER A 27 -27.00 7.82 -15.15
N THR A 28 -28.27 7.85 -14.68
CA THR A 28 -29.47 7.07 -15.07
C THR A 28 -29.86 5.76 -14.35
N ASN A 29 -29.17 5.33 -13.28
CA ASN A 29 -29.62 4.25 -12.38
C ASN A 29 -29.60 4.66 -10.88
N GLN A 30 -30.03 5.89 -10.59
CA GLN A 30 -29.63 6.65 -9.40
C GLN A 30 -30.12 6.11 -8.03
N THR A 31 -31.26 5.43 -7.92
CA THR A 31 -31.80 5.07 -6.59
C THR A 31 -31.13 3.85 -5.96
N ILE A 32 -30.85 2.79 -6.75
CA ILE A 32 -30.17 1.57 -6.26
C ILE A 32 -28.65 1.77 -6.16
N ILE A 33 -28.09 2.67 -6.97
CA ILE A 33 -26.67 3.06 -6.92
C ILE A 33 -26.42 3.97 -5.71
N GLY A 34 -27.36 4.88 -5.36
CA GLY A 34 -27.28 5.75 -4.19
C GLY A 34 -27.16 4.97 -2.88
N SER A 35 -28.08 4.05 -2.60
CA SER A 35 -28.07 3.25 -1.36
C SER A 35 -26.83 2.37 -1.19
N LYS A 36 -26.28 1.83 -2.29
CA LYS A 36 -25.02 1.05 -2.26
C LYS A 36 -23.80 1.93 -2.01
N LYS A 37 -23.81 3.15 -2.54
CA LYS A 37 -22.74 4.15 -2.35
C LYS A 37 -22.77 4.70 -0.91
N GLU A 38 -23.96 4.95 -0.35
CA GLU A 38 -24.12 5.34 1.06
C GLU A 38 -23.68 4.26 2.04
N LEU A 39 -23.99 2.99 1.77
CA LEU A 39 -23.48 1.87 2.56
C LEU A 39 -21.94 1.94 2.58
N VAL A 40 -21.32 2.03 1.40
CA VAL A 40 -19.87 2.04 1.25
C VAL A 40 -19.22 3.24 1.94
N ILE A 41 -19.69 4.46 1.71
CA ILE A 41 -19.12 5.69 2.30
C ILE A 41 -19.23 5.67 3.84
N LEU A 42 -20.38 5.25 4.38
CA LEU A 42 -20.56 5.17 5.83
C LEU A 42 -19.55 4.21 6.46
N TYR A 43 -19.26 3.08 5.81
CA TYR A 43 -18.30 2.10 6.33
C TYR A 43 -16.85 2.47 6.07
N GLU A 44 -16.54 3.13 4.96
CA GLU A 44 -15.21 3.70 4.73
C GLU A 44 -14.82 4.61 5.89
N ASN A 45 -15.70 5.54 6.29
CA ASN A 45 -15.42 6.45 7.40
C ASN A 45 -15.23 5.73 8.75
N GLU A 46 -16.08 4.76 9.07
CA GLU A 46 -16.02 4.03 10.35
C GLU A 46 -14.78 3.11 10.42
N LEU A 47 -14.41 2.49 9.31
CA LEU A 47 -13.21 1.67 9.23
C LEU A 47 -11.95 2.52 9.28
N GLU A 48 -11.97 3.68 8.63
CA GLU A 48 -10.87 4.65 8.69
C GLU A 48 -10.62 5.10 10.12
N LEU A 49 -11.66 5.33 10.92
CA LEU A 49 -11.53 5.65 12.35
C LEU A 49 -10.90 4.50 13.15
N LEU A 50 -11.38 3.27 12.95
CA LEU A 50 -10.78 2.10 13.63
C LEU A 50 -9.33 1.90 13.21
N ALA A 51 -9.02 2.08 11.91
CA ALA A 51 -7.69 1.94 11.37
C ALA A 51 -6.76 3.03 11.91
N LYS A 52 -7.26 4.25 12.07
CA LYS A 52 -6.53 5.35 12.71
C LYS A 52 -6.12 4.99 14.13
N GLU A 53 -7.09 4.58 14.97
CA GLU A 53 -6.81 4.20 16.36
C GLU A 53 -5.78 3.06 16.47
N PHE A 54 -5.88 2.06 15.57
CA PHE A 54 -4.89 1.00 15.51
C PHE A 54 -3.52 1.53 15.09
N CYS A 55 -3.45 2.34 14.02
CA CYS A 55 -2.20 2.86 13.48
C CYS A 55 -1.47 3.73 14.50
N GLU A 56 -2.18 4.55 15.29
CA GLU A 56 -1.61 5.34 16.38
C GLU A 56 -0.91 4.44 17.43
N LYS A 57 -1.55 3.34 17.82
CA LYS A 57 -0.96 2.36 18.75
C LYS A 57 0.17 1.55 18.11
N ALA A 58 0.02 1.18 16.84
CA ALA A 58 1.03 0.48 16.06
C ALA A 58 2.29 1.33 15.85
N LYS A 59 2.15 2.66 15.74
CA LYS A 59 3.27 3.61 15.74
C LYS A 59 4.06 3.55 17.04
N LEU A 60 3.38 3.68 18.17
CA LEU A 60 4.03 3.58 19.49
C LEU A 60 4.70 2.22 19.70
N LEU A 61 4.07 1.14 19.23
CA LEU A 61 4.66 -0.20 19.28
C LEU A 61 5.90 -0.31 18.38
N SER A 62 5.83 0.25 17.16
CA SER A 62 6.94 0.29 16.20
C SER A 62 8.15 1.07 16.72
N GLU A 63 7.92 2.23 17.35
CA GLU A 63 8.96 3.03 17.99
C GLU A 63 9.66 2.23 19.09
N LYS A 64 8.90 1.50 19.92
CA LYS A 64 9.46 0.61 20.95
C LYS A 64 10.21 -0.59 20.36
N LEU A 65 9.72 -1.19 19.27
CA LEU A 65 10.41 -2.29 18.58
C LEU A 65 11.79 -1.86 18.09
N LEU A 66 11.92 -0.66 17.54
CA LEU A 66 13.20 -0.13 17.05
C LEU A 66 14.16 0.29 18.17
N GLN A 67 13.72 0.33 19.43
CA GLN A 67 14.58 0.57 20.59
C GLN A 67 15.26 -0.71 21.09
N ASP A 68 14.81 -1.90 20.66
CA ASP A 68 15.44 -3.15 21.06
C ASP A 68 16.84 -3.30 20.44
N LEU A 69 17.84 -3.66 21.26
CA LEU A 69 19.25 -3.78 20.87
C LEU A 69 19.48 -4.75 19.69
N LYS A 70 18.81 -5.91 19.65
CA LYS A 70 18.99 -6.89 18.58
C LYS A 70 18.35 -6.40 17.27
N ILE A 71 17.29 -5.61 17.37
CA ILE A 71 16.68 -4.93 16.22
C ILE A 71 17.56 -3.77 15.74
N GLN A 72 18.14 -2.99 16.65
CA GLN A 72 19.05 -1.91 16.29
C GLN A 72 20.29 -2.43 15.55
N GLN A 73 20.89 -3.50 16.06
CA GLN A 73 22.09 -4.15 15.54
C GLN A 73 21.78 -5.26 14.52
N ALA A 74 20.62 -5.21 13.88
CA ALA A 74 20.13 -6.27 13.00
C ALA A 74 21.05 -6.52 11.80
N ASN A 75 21.90 -7.54 11.92
CA ASN A 75 22.77 -8.03 10.85
C ASN A 75 22.28 -9.36 10.24
N ILE A 76 21.29 -10.00 10.88
CA ILE A 76 20.68 -11.25 10.42
C ILE A 76 19.57 -10.92 9.41
N PRO A 77 19.51 -11.57 8.23
CA PRO A 77 18.56 -11.22 7.16
C PRO A 77 17.11 -11.06 7.62
N LEU A 78 16.58 -12.01 8.40
CA LEU A 78 15.19 -11.96 8.86
C LEU A 78 14.91 -10.79 9.82
N ILE A 79 15.85 -10.50 10.71
CA ILE A 79 15.72 -9.39 11.67
C ILE A 79 15.93 -8.05 10.98
N LYS A 80 16.81 -8.01 9.97
CA LYS A 80 17.02 -6.86 9.10
C LYS A 80 15.74 -6.54 8.32
N GLU A 81 15.12 -7.54 7.70
CA GLU A 81 13.82 -7.40 7.02
C GLU A 81 12.73 -6.92 7.99
N PHE A 82 12.67 -7.48 9.20
CA PHE A 82 11.72 -7.02 10.22
C PHE A 82 11.94 -5.54 10.57
N LYS A 83 13.18 -5.14 10.84
CA LYS A 83 13.55 -3.75 11.13
C LYS A 83 13.13 -2.83 9.97
N GLU A 84 13.48 -3.19 8.74
CA GLU A 84 13.15 -2.42 7.53
C GLU A 84 11.63 -2.22 7.39
N ASN A 85 10.84 -3.27 7.59
CA ASN A 85 9.39 -3.17 7.51
C ASN A 85 8.79 -2.23 8.59
N ILE A 86 9.33 -2.28 9.81
CA ILE A 86 8.88 -1.40 10.91
C ILE A 86 9.31 0.05 10.68
N THR A 87 10.54 0.25 10.20
CA THR A 87 11.04 1.58 9.80
C THR A 87 10.22 2.17 8.65
N GLU A 88 9.90 1.37 7.63
CA GLU A 88 9.06 1.78 6.50
C GLU A 88 7.64 2.16 6.96
N PHE A 89 7.06 1.42 7.90
CA PHE A 89 5.77 1.78 8.50
C PHE A 89 5.83 3.17 9.14
N LEU A 90 6.88 3.45 9.93
CA LEU A 90 7.04 4.75 10.59
C LEU A 90 7.30 5.90 9.61
N TYR A 91 8.14 5.70 8.60
CA TYR A 91 8.39 6.72 7.57
C TYR A 91 7.15 7.07 6.76
N ASN A 92 6.32 6.07 6.48
CA ASN A 92 5.08 6.27 5.75
C ASN A 92 3.98 6.87 6.65
N TYR A 93 4.05 6.71 7.97
CA TYR A 93 2.97 7.08 8.89
C TYR A 93 2.44 8.50 8.67
N ASP A 94 3.31 9.51 8.67
CA ASP A 94 2.91 10.91 8.59
C ASP A 94 2.25 11.24 7.23
N PHE A 95 2.72 10.61 6.15
CA PHE A 95 2.11 10.75 4.83
C PHE A 95 0.70 10.14 4.82
N TYR A 96 0.57 8.88 5.24
CA TYR A 96 -0.72 8.20 5.28
C TYR A 96 -1.72 8.90 6.22
N GLN A 97 -1.25 9.45 7.34
CA GLN A 97 -2.07 10.27 8.24
C GLN A 97 -2.60 11.53 7.55
N ARG A 98 -1.74 12.27 6.84
CA ARG A 98 -2.11 13.51 6.15
C ARG A 98 -3.18 13.28 5.10
N HIS A 99 -3.09 12.17 4.37
CA HIS A 99 -4.02 11.83 3.29
C HIS A 99 -5.19 10.94 3.71
N GLN A 100 -5.37 10.66 5.01
CA GLN A 100 -6.45 9.80 5.52
C GLN A 100 -6.48 8.41 4.85
N LEU A 101 -5.32 7.76 4.83
CA LEU A 101 -5.10 6.43 4.24
C LEU A 101 -4.81 5.38 5.34
N TYR A 102 -5.36 5.52 6.54
CA TYR A 102 -5.09 4.65 7.68
C TYR A 102 -5.43 3.19 7.40
N ASN A 103 -6.46 2.90 6.60
CA ASN A 103 -6.78 1.52 6.21
C ASN A 103 -5.63 0.85 5.43
N ASP A 104 -4.99 1.57 4.51
CA ASP A 104 -3.85 1.05 3.75
C ASP A 104 -2.61 0.91 4.63
N LEU A 105 -2.38 1.86 5.56
CA LEU A 105 -1.29 1.82 6.52
C LEU A 105 -1.42 0.64 7.49
N LEU A 106 -2.63 0.41 8.01
CA LEU A 106 -2.99 -0.75 8.83
C LEU A 106 -2.67 -2.06 8.09
N MET A 107 -3.04 -2.15 6.81
CA MET A 107 -2.78 -3.33 6.02
C MET A 107 -1.28 -3.59 5.86
N LYS A 108 -0.49 -2.54 5.57
CA LYS A 108 0.96 -2.65 5.49
C LYS A 108 1.55 -3.22 6.78
N PHE A 109 1.15 -2.67 7.92
CA PHE A 109 1.62 -3.13 9.24
C PHE A 109 1.25 -4.57 9.52
N ILE A 110 0.03 -4.98 9.17
CA ILE A 110 -0.40 -6.36 9.40
C ILE A 110 0.36 -7.32 8.47
N LYS A 111 0.58 -6.98 7.18
CA LYS A 111 1.38 -7.86 6.27
C LYS A 111 2.77 -8.12 6.82
N SER A 112 3.41 -7.10 7.39
CA SER A 112 4.78 -7.20 7.88
C SER A 112 4.93 -7.92 9.20
N THR A 113 3.83 -8.17 9.93
CA THR A 113 3.85 -8.80 11.25
C THR A 113 3.21 -10.18 11.24
N ILE A 114 2.20 -10.42 10.40
CA ILE A 114 1.42 -11.66 10.40
C ILE A 114 2.22 -12.89 9.98
N HIS A 115 3.20 -12.77 9.09
CA HIS A 115 3.93 -13.93 8.58
C HIS A 115 4.78 -14.61 9.66
N TYR A 116 5.21 -13.87 10.69
CA TYR A 116 5.88 -14.46 11.85
C TYR A 116 4.95 -15.38 12.64
N TYR A 117 3.66 -15.04 12.72
CA TYR A 117 2.66 -15.88 13.40
C TYR A 117 2.24 -17.09 12.55
N LEU A 118 2.44 -17.05 11.22
CA LEU A 118 2.03 -18.08 10.26
C LEU A 118 3.08 -19.19 10.04
N GLN A 119 4.26 -19.11 10.66
CA GLN A 119 5.29 -20.16 10.56
C GLN A 119 4.92 -21.37 11.43
N ASP A 120 3.95 -22.17 10.96
CA ASP A 120 3.25 -23.18 11.75
C ASP A 120 4.05 -24.46 12.10
N LEU A 121 5.30 -24.65 11.64
CA LEU A 121 5.93 -25.99 11.75
C LEU A 121 7.34 -26.07 12.34
N SER A 122 8.10 -24.96 12.46
CA SER A 122 9.35 -24.87 13.24
C SER A 122 9.88 -23.43 13.14
N PRO A 123 9.54 -22.54 14.08
CA PRO A 123 10.09 -21.19 14.06
C PRO A 123 11.61 -21.26 14.21
N THR A 124 12.33 -20.57 13.34
CA THR A 124 13.76 -20.30 13.53
C THR A 124 13.96 -19.55 14.85
N LYS A 125 15.15 -19.62 15.45
CA LYS A 125 15.46 -18.84 16.67
C LYS A 125 15.19 -17.34 16.48
N ASP A 126 15.39 -16.82 15.27
CA ASP A 126 15.17 -15.40 14.96
C ASP A 126 13.70 -15.05 14.77
N SER A 127 12.89 -15.91 14.12
CA SER A 127 11.44 -15.69 14.06
C SER A 127 10.79 -15.83 15.43
N GLN A 128 11.24 -16.79 16.25
CA GLN A 128 10.78 -16.92 17.63
C GLN A 128 11.13 -15.69 18.46
N TYR A 129 12.34 -15.15 18.31
CA TYR A 129 12.74 -13.91 18.97
C TYR A 129 11.84 -12.73 18.59
N ILE A 130 11.53 -12.53 17.30
CA ILE A 130 10.62 -11.48 16.85
C ILE A 130 9.23 -11.67 17.47
N LEU A 131 8.70 -12.90 17.48
CA LEU A 131 7.42 -13.22 18.11
C LEU A 131 7.40 -12.90 19.60
N ASP A 132 8.45 -13.26 20.33
CA ASP A 132 8.53 -13.02 21.77
C ASP A 132 8.63 -11.52 22.07
N LEU A 133 9.32 -10.76 21.22
CA LEU A 133 9.36 -9.30 21.31
C LEU A 133 7.99 -8.67 21.05
N LEU A 134 7.27 -9.12 20.00
CA LEU A 134 5.91 -8.66 19.70
C LEU A 134 4.93 -8.96 20.84
N LYS A 135 5.01 -10.15 21.44
CA LYS A 135 4.21 -10.53 22.61
C LYS A 135 4.55 -9.68 23.83
N LYS A 136 5.85 -9.47 24.10
CA LYS A 136 6.33 -8.64 25.21
C LYS A 136 5.81 -7.21 25.12
N LEU A 137 5.68 -6.67 23.91
CA LEU A 137 5.15 -5.34 23.63
C LEU A 137 3.63 -5.32 23.42
N GLN A 138 2.92 -6.39 23.80
CA GLN A 138 1.45 -6.48 23.78
C GLN A 138 0.83 -6.29 22.38
N TYR A 139 1.51 -6.70 21.31
CA TYR A 139 0.94 -6.71 19.96
C TYR A 139 -0.38 -7.49 19.88
N ASP A 140 -0.48 -8.58 20.63
CA ASP A 140 -1.69 -9.40 20.69
C ASP A 140 -2.88 -8.61 21.25
N GLU A 141 -2.68 -7.84 22.31
CA GLU A 141 -3.75 -7.02 22.92
C GLU A 141 -4.22 -5.93 21.94
N LEU A 142 -3.30 -5.32 21.19
CA LEU A 142 -3.62 -4.37 20.13
C LEU A 142 -4.50 -4.99 19.05
N CYS A 143 -4.19 -6.21 18.62
CA CYS A 143 -4.99 -6.94 17.63
C CYS A 143 -6.38 -7.28 18.19
N ASP A 144 -6.44 -7.78 19.41
CA ASP A 144 -7.69 -8.19 20.08
C ASP A 144 -8.64 -7.00 20.28
N GLU A 145 -8.12 -5.83 20.69
CA GLU A 145 -8.92 -4.62 20.85
C GLU A 145 -9.55 -4.15 19.53
N TYR A 146 -8.74 -4.08 18.46
CA TYR A 146 -9.23 -3.71 17.15
C TYR A 146 -10.28 -4.70 16.65
N GLU A 147 -10.05 -5.99 16.86
CA GLU A 147 -10.99 -7.02 16.46
C GLU A 147 -12.34 -6.86 17.17
N LEU A 148 -12.35 -6.66 18.50
CA LEU A 148 -13.57 -6.47 19.26
C LEU A 148 -14.38 -5.26 18.75
N LYS A 149 -13.70 -4.14 18.52
CA LYS A 149 -14.30 -2.92 17.94
C LYS A 149 -14.84 -3.19 16.53
N PHE A 150 -14.10 -3.93 15.72
CA PHE A 150 -14.49 -4.30 14.38
C PHE A 150 -15.73 -5.23 14.36
N GLN A 151 -15.76 -6.28 15.19
CA GLN A 151 -16.92 -7.17 15.31
C GLN A 151 -18.17 -6.40 15.76
N LYS A 152 -17.99 -5.46 16.70
CA LYS A 152 -19.04 -4.56 17.16
C LYS A 152 -19.56 -3.69 16.01
N LEU A 153 -18.69 -3.09 15.21
CA LEU A 153 -19.04 -2.33 14.01
C LEU A 153 -19.91 -3.18 13.04
N ILE A 154 -19.52 -4.43 12.80
CA ILE A 154 -20.28 -5.31 11.91
C ILE A 154 -21.67 -5.62 12.47
N LYS A 155 -21.76 -6.04 13.73
CA LYS A 155 -23.02 -6.46 14.36
C LYS A 155 -23.98 -5.30 14.57
N GLU A 156 -23.48 -4.15 15.00
CA GLU A 156 -24.30 -3.03 15.45
C GLU A 156 -24.57 -1.99 14.37
N LYS A 157 -23.64 -1.80 13.40
CA LYS A 157 -23.81 -0.83 12.31
C LYS A 157 -24.04 -1.51 10.97
N PHE A 158 -23.14 -2.41 10.55
CA PHE A 158 -23.16 -3.03 9.22
C PHE A 158 -24.43 -3.82 8.93
N LEU A 159 -24.69 -4.86 9.72
CA LEU A 159 -25.85 -5.73 9.50
C LEU A 159 -27.18 -4.95 9.57
N PRO A 160 -27.42 -4.06 10.55
CA PRO A 160 -28.69 -3.32 10.62
C PRO A 160 -28.90 -2.32 9.47
N LYS A 161 -27.88 -1.57 9.05
CA LYS A 161 -28.00 -0.69 7.87
C LYS A 161 -28.22 -1.51 6.60
N PHE A 162 -27.57 -2.66 6.49
CA PHE A 162 -27.77 -3.56 5.36
C PHE A 162 -29.20 -4.10 5.31
N GLU A 163 -29.78 -4.51 6.44
CA GLU A 163 -31.20 -4.94 6.54
C GLU A 163 -32.15 -3.82 6.08
N LYS A 164 -31.89 -2.57 6.48
CA LYS A 164 -32.67 -1.40 6.01
C LYS A 164 -32.60 -1.20 4.49
N LEU A 165 -31.49 -1.55 3.86
CA LEU A 165 -31.31 -1.45 2.41
C LEU A 165 -31.78 -2.70 1.65
N GLN A 166 -31.92 -3.83 2.33
CA GLN A 166 -32.37 -5.10 1.76
C GLN A 166 -33.77 -4.98 1.12
N THR A 167 -34.69 -4.26 1.76
CA THR A 167 -36.04 -3.98 1.26
C THR A 167 -36.05 -3.19 -0.05
N GLN A 168 -35.03 -2.36 -0.30
CA GLN A 168 -34.86 -1.63 -1.56
C GLN A 168 -34.22 -2.51 -2.66
N LEU A 169 -33.31 -3.42 -2.27
CA LEU A 169 -32.60 -4.33 -3.18
C LEU A 169 -33.44 -5.52 -3.67
N LEU A 170 -34.43 -5.94 -2.88
CA LEU A 170 -35.39 -7.01 -3.17
C LEU A 170 -36.36 -6.68 -4.32
N ARG A 171 -36.50 -5.40 -4.70
CA ARG A 171 -37.36 -4.98 -5.82
C ARG A 171 -36.78 -5.33 -7.20
N SER A 172 -35.52 -5.75 -7.28
CA SER A 172 -34.85 -6.13 -8.54
C SER A 172 -34.72 -7.65 -8.67
N ASN A 173 -35.34 -8.25 -9.69
CA ASN A 173 -35.26 -9.69 -10.03
C ASN A 173 -33.94 -10.11 -10.71
N SER A 174 -32.93 -9.23 -10.74
CA SER A 174 -31.66 -9.50 -11.41
C SER A 174 -30.86 -10.63 -10.74
N LYS A 175 -30.05 -11.34 -11.55
CA LYS A 175 -29.12 -12.38 -11.07
C LYS A 175 -28.14 -11.84 -10.01
N LYS A 176 -27.73 -10.57 -10.13
CA LYS A 176 -26.88 -9.89 -9.15
C LYS A 176 -27.60 -9.67 -7.82
N SER A 177 -28.85 -9.20 -7.83
CA SER A 177 -29.66 -9.07 -6.60
C SER A 177 -29.82 -10.40 -5.87
N ARG A 178 -30.12 -11.49 -6.60
CA ARG A 178 -30.21 -12.84 -5.99
C ARG A 178 -28.89 -13.33 -5.39
N SER A 179 -27.77 -13.11 -6.09
CA SER A 179 -26.43 -13.48 -5.59
C SER A 179 -26.06 -12.68 -4.33
N PHE A 180 -26.43 -11.40 -4.30
CA PHE A 180 -26.21 -10.48 -3.17
C PHE A 180 -27.05 -10.85 -1.94
N LEU A 181 -28.32 -11.22 -2.13
CA LEU A 181 -29.20 -11.71 -1.05
C LEU A 181 -28.72 -13.04 -0.49
N ASN A 182 -28.29 -13.97 -1.36
CA ASN A 182 -27.73 -15.24 -0.91
C ASN A 182 -26.43 -15.04 -0.13
N TRP A 183 -25.54 -14.16 -0.60
CA TRP A 183 -24.35 -13.77 0.16
C TRP A 183 -24.72 -13.27 1.57
N TYR A 184 -25.68 -12.34 1.67
CA TYR A 184 -26.09 -11.75 2.94
C TYR A 184 -26.70 -12.78 3.91
N ASN A 185 -27.60 -13.64 3.41
CA ASN A 185 -28.22 -14.68 4.22
C ASN A 185 -27.19 -15.67 4.78
N ASN A 186 -26.09 -15.89 4.05
CA ASN A 186 -24.99 -16.71 4.55
C ASN A 186 -24.09 -15.94 5.53
N LEU A 187 -23.86 -14.65 5.30
CA LEU A 187 -23.10 -13.79 6.22
C LEU A 187 -23.77 -13.70 7.61
N LYS A 188 -25.10 -13.57 7.65
CA LYS A 188 -25.87 -13.51 8.91
C LYS A 188 -25.76 -14.79 9.76
N LYS A 189 -25.52 -15.92 9.11
CA LYS A 189 -25.34 -17.23 9.77
C LYS A 189 -23.92 -17.45 10.27
N CYS A 190 -22.98 -16.59 9.91
CA CYS A 190 -21.61 -16.71 10.40
C CYS A 190 -21.57 -16.42 11.89
N GLN A 191 -20.93 -17.32 12.63
CA GLN A 191 -20.63 -17.18 14.05
C GLN A 191 -19.12 -16.98 14.29
N ASP A 192 -18.31 -17.17 13.24
CA ASP A 192 -16.87 -17.12 13.30
C ASP A 192 -16.23 -16.37 12.11
N TYR A 193 -14.96 -16.04 12.29
CA TYR A 193 -14.05 -15.46 11.30
C TYR A 193 -14.09 -16.12 9.93
N LYS A 194 -13.88 -17.43 9.90
CA LYS A 194 -13.54 -18.16 8.67
C LYS A 194 -14.73 -18.12 7.74
N CYS A 195 -15.92 -18.16 8.32
CA CYS A 195 -17.16 -17.88 7.66
C CYS A 195 -17.22 -16.44 7.15
N TYR A 196 -17.06 -15.42 8.00
CA TYR A 196 -17.14 -14.01 7.59
C TYR A 196 -16.18 -13.69 6.43
N TYR A 197 -14.90 -14.00 6.56
CA TYR A 197 -13.87 -13.78 5.53
C TYR A 197 -14.21 -14.45 4.20
N LYS A 198 -14.60 -15.73 4.23
CA LYS A 198 -14.98 -16.47 3.02
C LYS A 198 -16.13 -15.80 2.29
N TYR A 199 -17.14 -15.32 3.02
CA TYR A 199 -18.27 -14.63 2.41
C TYR A 199 -17.90 -13.23 1.95
N PHE A 200 -17.09 -12.50 2.70
CA PHE A 200 -16.59 -11.19 2.30
C PHE A 200 -15.74 -11.22 1.02
N ASN A 201 -14.85 -12.21 0.85
CA ASN A 201 -14.17 -12.43 -0.43
C ASN A 201 -15.14 -12.77 -1.57
N LYS A 202 -16.20 -13.54 -1.31
CA LYS A 202 -17.26 -13.80 -2.30
C LYS A 202 -18.01 -12.53 -2.68
N PHE A 203 -18.20 -11.60 -1.74
CA PHE A 203 -18.85 -10.31 -1.97
C PHE A 203 -18.13 -9.51 -3.06
N ILE A 204 -16.80 -9.38 -2.95
CA ILE A 204 -15.97 -8.63 -3.89
C ILE A 204 -16.09 -9.17 -5.31
N ASN A 205 -16.18 -10.49 -5.44
CA ASN A 205 -16.41 -11.14 -6.73
C ASN A 205 -17.83 -10.94 -7.28
N ILE A 206 -18.81 -10.62 -6.41
CA ILE A 206 -20.18 -10.33 -6.82
C ILE A 206 -20.33 -8.87 -7.26
N ILE A 207 -19.63 -7.93 -6.60
CA ILE A 207 -19.81 -6.49 -6.81
C ILE A 207 -18.82 -5.88 -7.80
N THR A 208 -17.67 -6.51 -8.03
CA THR A 208 -16.59 -5.97 -8.87
C THR A 208 -16.29 -6.91 -10.03
N ALA A 209 -16.18 -6.38 -11.25
CA ALA A 209 -15.76 -7.17 -12.41
C ALA A 209 -14.28 -7.57 -12.27
N ALA A 210 -13.89 -8.77 -12.71
CA ALA A 210 -12.53 -9.28 -12.57
C ALA A 210 -11.46 -8.34 -13.18
N LYS A 211 -11.77 -7.67 -14.29
CA LYS A 211 -10.93 -6.63 -14.89
C LYS A 211 -10.73 -5.46 -13.93
N LYS A 212 -11.82 -4.96 -13.35
CA LYS A 212 -11.76 -3.87 -12.38
C LYS A 212 -10.94 -4.24 -11.14
N GLN A 213 -11.08 -5.48 -10.63
CA GLN A 213 -10.24 -5.96 -9.51
C GLN A 213 -8.74 -5.97 -9.85
N LEU A 214 -8.38 -6.32 -11.08
CA LEU A 214 -6.99 -6.28 -11.55
C LEU A 214 -6.48 -4.84 -11.60
N LEU A 215 -7.29 -3.92 -12.14
CA LEU A 215 -6.95 -2.49 -12.23
C LEU A 215 -6.83 -1.83 -10.85
N ASP A 216 -7.79 -2.07 -9.96
CA ASP A 216 -7.78 -1.56 -8.58
C ASP A 216 -6.53 -2.06 -7.84
N TYR A 217 -6.15 -3.34 -8.03
CA TYR A 217 -4.91 -3.89 -7.47
C TYR A 217 -3.65 -3.21 -8.03
N ILE A 218 -3.55 -3.06 -9.36
CA ILE A 218 -2.43 -2.38 -10.00
C ILE A 218 -2.27 -0.98 -9.42
N ARG A 219 -3.36 -0.22 -9.39
CA ARG A 219 -3.37 1.14 -8.87
C ARG A 219 -2.92 1.20 -7.41
N GLN A 220 -3.50 0.39 -6.54
CA GLN A 220 -3.19 0.41 -5.10
C GLN A 220 -1.71 0.07 -4.83
N GLU A 221 -1.16 -0.93 -5.53
CA GLU A 221 0.25 -1.30 -5.35
C GLU A 221 1.20 -0.22 -5.88
N LEU A 222 0.87 0.43 -7.00
CA LEU A 222 1.66 1.56 -7.50
C LEU A 222 1.61 2.78 -6.57
N GLU A 223 0.43 3.13 -6.06
CA GLU A 223 0.28 4.19 -5.07
C GLU A 223 1.15 3.86 -3.85
N ASN A 224 1.10 2.62 -3.34
CA ASN A 224 1.93 2.18 -2.22
C ASN A 224 3.44 2.26 -2.48
N ILE A 225 3.87 1.88 -3.69
CA ILE A 225 5.27 1.96 -4.14
C ILE A 225 5.70 3.42 -4.26
N ASN A 226 4.87 4.28 -4.84
CA ASN A 226 5.16 5.70 -5.01
C ASN A 226 5.18 6.44 -3.68
N ILE A 227 4.26 6.13 -2.75
CA ILE A 227 4.29 6.67 -1.38
C ILE A 227 5.60 6.31 -0.68
N TYR A 228 6.04 5.05 -0.80
CA TYR A 228 7.34 4.64 -0.27
C TYR A 228 8.50 5.43 -0.89
N PHE A 229 8.46 5.66 -2.20
CA PHE A 229 9.49 6.44 -2.90
C PHE A 229 9.56 7.88 -2.38
N ILE A 230 8.43 8.59 -2.41
CA ILE A 230 8.37 10.02 -2.08
C ILE A 230 8.62 10.28 -0.59
N THR A 231 8.16 9.41 0.32
CA THR A 231 8.48 9.54 1.75
C THR A 231 9.97 9.34 2.01
N THR A 232 10.57 8.32 1.40
CA THR A 232 12.02 8.05 1.55
C THR A 232 12.85 9.18 0.93
N ALA A 233 12.48 9.64 -0.27
CA ALA A 233 13.11 10.78 -0.94
C ALA A 233 13.02 12.07 -0.11
N TYR A 234 11.92 12.29 0.61
CA TYR A 234 11.76 13.40 1.55
C TYR A 234 12.75 13.31 2.72
N TYR A 235 12.89 12.13 3.35
CA TYR A 235 13.87 11.96 4.43
C TYR A 235 15.31 12.06 3.95
N ILE A 236 15.63 11.53 2.76
CA ILE A 236 16.93 11.71 2.12
C ILE A 236 17.20 13.20 1.90
N SER A 237 16.28 13.93 1.27
CA SER A 237 16.39 15.38 1.04
C SER A 237 16.62 16.16 2.35
N LYS A 238 15.92 15.79 3.43
CA LYS A 238 16.12 16.38 4.76
C LYS A 238 17.49 16.06 5.37
N GLY A 239 18.01 14.86 5.14
CA GLY A 239 19.34 14.46 5.59
C GLY A 239 20.43 15.19 4.81
N VAL A 240 20.29 15.20 3.49
CA VAL A 240 21.18 15.87 2.54
C VAL A 240 21.34 17.33 2.92
N ILE A 241 20.25 18.10 3.06
CA ILE A 241 20.35 19.54 3.36
C ILE A 241 21.02 19.87 4.71
N LYS A 242 21.09 18.89 5.62
CA LYS A 242 21.75 19.02 6.93
C LYS A 242 23.18 18.48 6.92
N ASP A 243 23.63 17.88 5.83
CA ASP A 243 24.97 17.32 5.72
C ASP A 243 26.02 18.46 5.76
N PRO A 244 27.01 18.40 6.66
CA PRO A 244 28.01 19.45 6.79
C PRO A 244 28.87 19.64 5.52
N LEU A 245 28.98 18.62 4.66
CA LEU A 245 29.76 18.70 3.42
C LEU A 245 29.14 19.66 2.40
N ILE A 246 27.85 20.00 2.52
CA ILE A 246 27.21 21.01 1.66
C ILE A 246 27.95 22.34 1.69
N LEU A 247 28.54 22.71 2.83
CA LEU A 247 29.25 23.98 2.98
C LEU A 247 30.53 24.04 2.12
N GLN A 248 31.04 22.88 1.70
CA GLN A 248 32.25 22.74 0.88
C GLN A 248 31.98 22.83 -0.61
N LEU A 249 30.70 22.74 -1.03
CA LEU A 249 30.31 22.94 -2.42
C LEU A 249 30.57 24.37 -2.87
N SER A 250 30.85 24.53 -4.17
CA SER A 250 30.99 25.84 -4.79
C SER A 250 29.72 26.69 -4.57
N PRO A 251 29.84 28.02 -4.39
CA PRO A 251 28.69 28.86 -4.01
C PRO A 251 27.49 28.75 -4.96
N ALA A 252 27.74 28.66 -6.27
CA ALA A 252 26.69 28.54 -7.28
C ALA A 252 25.96 27.20 -7.21
N VAL A 253 26.71 26.09 -7.15
CA VAL A 253 26.13 24.74 -7.00
C VAL A 253 25.36 24.64 -5.69
N ARG A 254 25.96 25.08 -4.58
CA ARG A 254 25.33 25.06 -3.26
C ARG A 254 23.99 25.80 -3.24
N GLN A 255 23.96 27.00 -3.84
CA GLN A 255 22.75 27.83 -3.85
C GLN A 255 21.63 27.16 -4.64
N GLN A 256 21.92 26.66 -5.85
CA GLN A 256 20.91 26.02 -6.70
C GLN A 256 20.47 24.67 -6.13
N PHE A 257 21.41 23.88 -5.61
CA PHE A 257 21.13 22.62 -4.93
C PHE A 257 20.20 22.82 -3.72
N THR A 258 20.55 23.77 -2.85
CA THR A 258 19.73 24.11 -1.68
C THR A 258 18.33 24.54 -2.09
N LYS A 259 18.21 25.33 -3.15
CA LYS A 259 16.91 25.74 -3.69
C LYS A 259 16.10 24.54 -4.17
N ASP A 260 16.66 23.69 -5.03
CA ASP A 260 15.94 22.54 -5.61
C ASP A 260 15.48 21.54 -4.52
N ILE A 261 16.33 21.29 -3.52
CA ILE A 261 15.97 20.46 -2.35
C ILE A 261 14.82 21.11 -1.55
N ASN A 262 14.92 22.41 -1.23
CA ASN A 262 13.87 23.09 -0.48
C ASN A 262 12.55 23.19 -1.25
N ASP A 263 12.60 23.35 -2.57
CA ASP A 263 11.42 23.35 -3.44
C ASP A 263 10.73 21.98 -3.38
N PHE A 264 11.48 20.87 -3.44
CA PHE A 264 10.93 19.52 -3.26
C PHE A 264 10.32 19.31 -1.86
N LEU A 265 11.04 19.69 -0.80
CA LEU A 265 10.55 19.56 0.58
C LEU A 265 9.24 20.34 0.78
N THR A 266 9.19 21.56 0.24
CA THR A 266 7.99 22.42 0.29
C THR A 266 6.83 21.81 -0.49
N GLN A 267 7.06 21.31 -1.70
CA GLN A 267 6.02 20.64 -2.49
C GLN A 267 5.50 19.38 -1.78
N TYR A 268 6.39 18.57 -1.20
CA TYR A 268 6.02 17.38 -0.43
C TYR A 268 5.16 17.75 0.78
N GLU A 269 5.54 18.77 1.55
CA GLU A 269 4.82 19.19 2.77
C GLU A 269 3.45 19.81 2.44
N ASN A 270 3.35 20.54 1.33
CA ASN A 270 2.11 21.18 0.89
C ASN A 270 1.20 20.27 0.07
N ASN A 271 1.68 19.09 -0.35
CA ASN A 271 0.87 18.15 -1.09
C ASN A 271 -0.31 17.63 -0.24
N GLN A 272 -1.54 17.84 -0.75
CA GLN A 272 -2.79 17.35 -0.15
C GLN A 272 -3.44 16.26 -1.01
N ASP A 273 -2.95 16.04 -2.24
CA ASP A 273 -3.54 15.13 -3.21
C ASP A 273 -2.57 14.00 -3.58
N VAL A 274 -2.97 12.76 -3.25
CA VAL A 274 -2.25 11.51 -3.56
C VAL A 274 -2.06 11.34 -5.08
N LEU A 275 -2.91 11.96 -5.91
CA LEU A 275 -2.75 11.89 -7.37
C LEU A 275 -1.52 12.65 -7.88
N GLN A 276 -1.06 13.66 -7.14
CA GLN A 276 0.13 14.45 -7.48
C GLN A 276 1.45 13.78 -7.05
N LEU A 277 1.39 12.54 -6.53
CA LEU A 277 2.59 11.79 -6.15
C LEU A 277 3.52 11.50 -7.33
N TYR A 278 2.96 11.34 -8.53
CA TYR A 278 3.74 11.16 -9.75
C TYR A 278 4.57 12.41 -10.06
N ASP A 279 3.98 13.60 -9.94
CA ASP A 279 4.67 14.86 -10.17
C ASP A 279 5.80 15.07 -9.15
N LEU A 280 5.55 14.74 -7.87
CA LEU A 280 6.59 14.80 -6.83
C LEU A 280 7.73 13.82 -7.08
N LYS A 281 7.40 12.61 -7.51
CA LYS A 281 8.39 11.60 -7.87
C LYS A 281 9.24 12.09 -9.05
N ASP A 282 8.60 12.57 -10.11
CA ASP A 282 9.27 13.08 -11.31
C ASP A 282 10.13 14.31 -10.98
N PHE A 283 9.67 15.19 -10.09
CA PHE A 283 10.47 16.30 -9.58
C PHE A 283 11.74 15.80 -8.90
N PHE A 284 11.64 14.88 -7.94
CA PHE A 284 12.81 14.35 -7.25
C PHE A 284 13.75 13.62 -8.20
N GLN A 285 13.22 12.81 -9.11
CA GLN A 285 14.04 12.08 -10.06
C GLN A 285 14.79 13.03 -10.99
N ASN A 286 14.09 13.96 -11.64
CA ASN A 286 14.70 14.78 -12.70
C ASN A 286 15.49 15.98 -12.15
N ASN A 287 14.96 16.66 -11.13
CA ASN A 287 15.53 17.92 -10.63
C ASN A 287 16.50 17.72 -9.47
N ILE A 288 16.51 16.54 -8.84
CA ILE A 288 17.42 16.24 -7.72
C ILE A 288 18.36 15.10 -8.09
N SER A 289 17.83 13.87 -8.23
CA SER A 289 18.66 12.69 -8.40
C SER A 289 19.46 12.70 -9.70
N GLN A 290 18.80 12.91 -10.84
CA GLN A 290 19.51 12.97 -12.13
C GLN A 290 20.48 14.14 -12.16
N LYS A 291 20.04 15.32 -11.71
CA LYS A 291 20.83 16.55 -11.80
C LYS A 291 22.07 16.59 -10.91
N TYR A 292 22.03 16.01 -9.71
CA TYR A 292 23.09 16.16 -8.71
C TYR A 292 23.79 14.88 -8.30
N TYR A 293 23.21 13.72 -8.62
CA TYR A 293 23.79 12.43 -8.25
C TYR A 293 24.27 11.62 -9.45
N TYR A 294 23.65 11.80 -10.63
CA TYR A 294 24.00 11.07 -11.84
C TYR A 294 24.56 11.93 -12.97
N ASN A 295 24.35 13.25 -12.95
CA ASN A 295 24.82 14.15 -13.99
C ASN A 295 26.22 14.66 -13.68
N THR A 296 27.20 14.10 -14.39
CA THR A 296 28.62 14.44 -14.27
C THR A 296 29.07 15.52 -15.26
N GLU A 297 28.19 16.00 -16.16
CA GLU A 297 28.60 16.84 -17.29
C GLU A 297 28.53 18.35 -16.99
N ASP A 298 27.59 18.78 -16.14
CA ASP A 298 27.34 20.20 -15.85
C ASP A 298 27.97 20.70 -14.53
N ILE A 299 28.58 19.80 -13.76
CA ILE A 299 29.10 20.07 -12.41
C ILE A 299 30.61 19.82 -12.40
N SER A 300 31.35 20.64 -11.63
CA SER A 300 32.80 20.42 -11.47
C SER A 300 33.06 19.08 -10.79
N LEU A 301 34.13 18.37 -11.17
CA LEU A 301 34.47 17.07 -10.59
C LEU A 301 34.57 17.08 -9.06
N SER A 302 35.04 18.20 -8.47
CA SER A 302 35.11 18.35 -7.01
C SER A 302 33.74 18.47 -6.36
N ASP A 303 32.81 19.22 -6.97
CA ASP A 303 31.45 19.35 -6.46
C ASP A 303 30.67 18.04 -6.67
N ASP A 304 30.90 17.36 -7.79
CA ASP A 304 30.30 16.06 -8.13
C ASP A 304 30.65 14.99 -7.09
N GLN A 305 31.95 14.83 -6.76
CA GLN A 305 32.41 13.91 -5.71
C GLN A 305 31.82 14.24 -4.33
N LEU A 306 31.69 15.53 -4.00
CA LEU A 306 31.08 15.95 -2.74
C LEU A 306 29.57 15.62 -2.72
N LEU A 307 28.86 15.86 -3.82
CA LEU A 307 27.44 15.54 -3.94
C LEU A 307 27.19 14.02 -3.87
N GLU A 308 28.00 13.23 -4.57
CA GLU A 308 27.97 11.76 -4.47
C GLU A 308 28.13 11.32 -3.01
N GLN A 309 29.15 11.84 -2.31
CA GLN A 309 29.39 11.53 -0.90
C GLN A 309 28.23 11.96 0.01
N ILE A 310 27.66 13.15 -0.21
CA ILE A 310 26.51 13.65 0.56
C ILE A 310 25.31 12.70 0.39
N PHE A 311 25.00 12.29 -0.84
CA PHE A 311 23.87 11.39 -1.11
C PHE A 311 24.13 9.96 -0.62
N ASP A 312 25.37 9.47 -0.71
CA ASP A 312 25.77 8.16 -0.20
C ASP A 312 25.68 8.09 1.32
N ASN A 313 26.06 9.16 2.03
CA ASN A 313 25.84 9.28 3.48
C ASN A 313 24.36 9.14 3.85
N GLN A 314 23.46 9.54 2.95
CA GLN A 314 22.00 9.41 3.11
C GLN A 314 21.44 8.17 2.41
N LYS A 315 22.29 7.26 1.94
CA LYS A 315 21.91 5.94 1.37
C LYS A 315 21.03 6.03 0.12
N LEU A 316 21.21 7.03 -0.74
CA LEU A 316 20.44 7.18 -1.99
C LEU A 316 20.54 5.93 -2.88
N ASN A 317 21.74 5.37 -3.06
CA ASN A 317 21.96 4.13 -3.81
C ASN A 317 21.18 2.93 -3.25
N GLU A 318 21.23 2.70 -1.94
CA GLU A 318 20.52 1.61 -1.27
C GLU A 318 19.00 1.78 -1.45
N PHE A 319 18.50 3.01 -1.34
CA PHE A 319 17.11 3.34 -1.59
C PHE A 319 16.69 3.03 -3.04
N GLN A 320 17.46 3.44 -4.04
CA GLN A 320 17.14 3.18 -5.45
C GLN A 320 17.11 1.69 -5.77
N PHE A 321 18.11 0.93 -5.28
CA PHE A 321 18.13 -0.53 -5.42
C PHE A 321 16.91 -1.19 -4.75
N THR A 322 16.55 -0.72 -3.55
CA THR A 322 15.38 -1.23 -2.81
C THR A 322 14.09 -0.93 -3.56
N TYR A 323 13.96 0.27 -4.12
CA TYR A 323 12.81 0.67 -4.92
C TYR A 323 12.66 -0.17 -6.18
N GLU A 324 13.74 -0.35 -6.94
CA GLU A 324 13.78 -1.22 -8.11
C GLU A 324 13.37 -2.65 -7.75
N THR A 325 13.92 -3.19 -6.66
CA THR A 325 13.59 -4.54 -6.18
C THR A 325 12.11 -4.66 -5.81
N LYS A 326 11.53 -3.66 -5.13
CA LYS A 326 10.10 -3.62 -4.79
C LYS A 326 9.23 -3.59 -6.04
N PHE A 327 9.57 -2.75 -7.03
CA PHE A 327 8.84 -2.66 -8.28
C PHE A 327 8.90 -3.97 -9.09
N ASN A 328 10.08 -4.56 -9.22
CA ASN A 328 10.25 -5.85 -9.91
C ASN A 328 9.49 -6.97 -9.20
N ARG A 329 9.52 -7.03 -7.86
CA ARG A 329 8.73 -8.00 -7.09
C ARG A 329 7.22 -7.81 -7.30
N PHE A 330 6.75 -6.56 -7.37
CA PHE A 330 5.37 -6.25 -7.72
C PHE A 330 5.01 -6.82 -9.10
N LEU A 331 5.85 -6.64 -10.12
CA LEU A 331 5.58 -7.18 -11.46
C LEU A 331 5.58 -8.71 -11.50
N GLU A 332 6.68 -9.32 -11.02
CA GLU A 332 6.99 -10.73 -11.23
C GLU A 332 6.18 -11.66 -10.31
N GLN A 333 5.89 -11.22 -9.09
CA GLN A 333 5.20 -12.06 -8.11
C GLN A 333 3.76 -11.59 -7.89
N GLY A 334 3.57 -10.30 -7.65
CA GLY A 334 2.26 -9.73 -7.35
C GLY A 334 1.32 -9.72 -8.55
N LEU A 335 1.72 -8.96 -9.58
CA LEU A 335 0.94 -8.68 -10.76
C LEU A 335 0.79 -9.92 -11.64
N TYR A 336 1.85 -10.71 -11.81
CA TYR A 336 1.78 -11.98 -12.54
C TYR A 336 0.70 -12.90 -11.96
N GLY A 337 0.69 -13.11 -10.64
CA GLY A 337 -0.32 -13.94 -9.99
C GLY A 337 -1.75 -13.41 -10.19
N LYS A 338 -1.94 -12.09 -10.22
CA LYS A 338 -3.24 -11.45 -10.47
C LYS A 338 -3.67 -11.56 -11.93
N PHE A 339 -2.74 -11.43 -12.86
CA PHE A 339 -2.98 -11.66 -14.30
C PHE A 339 -3.38 -13.10 -14.58
N GLN A 340 -2.71 -14.09 -13.98
CA GLN A 340 -3.09 -15.50 -14.14
C GLN A 340 -4.51 -15.77 -13.60
N LYS A 341 -4.84 -15.23 -12.43
CA LYS A 341 -6.21 -15.32 -11.87
C LYS A 341 -7.23 -14.66 -12.81
N TYR A 342 -6.93 -13.48 -13.34
CA TYR A 342 -7.81 -12.80 -14.29
C TYR A 342 -8.01 -13.64 -15.55
N LYS A 343 -6.93 -14.16 -16.17
CA LYS A 343 -6.96 -15.03 -17.35
C LYS A 343 -7.88 -16.23 -17.17
N THR A 344 -7.77 -16.93 -16.03
CA THR A 344 -8.61 -18.10 -15.72
C THR A 344 -10.09 -17.77 -15.49
N SER A 345 -10.43 -16.52 -15.19
CA SER A 345 -11.81 -16.08 -14.98
C SER A 345 -12.56 -15.77 -16.28
N LEU A 346 -11.84 -15.65 -17.40
CA LEU A 346 -12.41 -15.27 -18.69
C LEU A 346 -12.96 -16.48 -19.46
N ASN A 347 -14.10 -16.30 -20.11
CA ASN A 347 -14.54 -17.25 -21.14
C ASN A 347 -13.77 -17.02 -22.45
N ARG A 348 -13.85 -17.97 -23.40
CA ARG A 348 -13.11 -17.93 -24.68
C ARG A 348 -13.25 -16.62 -25.46
N ARG A 349 -14.46 -16.04 -25.56
CA ARG A 349 -14.69 -14.77 -26.26
C ARG A 349 -14.07 -13.59 -25.51
N ALA A 350 -14.17 -13.57 -24.19
CA ALA A 350 -13.55 -12.52 -23.38
C ALA A 350 -12.02 -12.61 -23.41
N LEU A 351 -11.46 -13.82 -23.38
CA LEU A 351 -10.03 -14.05 -23.51
C LEU A 351 -9.48 -13.52 -24.83
N MET A 352 -10.15 -13.79 -25.96
CA MET A 352 -9.76 -13.23 -27.26
C MET A 352 -9.75 -11.71 -27.30
N ARG A 353 -10.71 -11.05 -26.62
CA ARG A 353 -10.75 -9.57 -26.55
C ARG A 353 -9.66 -8.99 -25.67
N GLU A 354 -9.26 -9.70 -24.63
CA GLU A 354 -8.25 -9.26 -23.66
C GLU A 354 -6.84 -9.74 -24.04
N GLN A 355 -6.70 -10.46 -25.17
CA GLN A 355 -5.42 -10.98 -25.66
C GLN A 355 -4.32 -9.91 -25.76
N PRO A 356 -4.57 -8.68 -26.27
CA PRO A 356 -3.54 -7.63 -26.33
C PRO A 356 -2.99 -7.25 -24.94
N LEU A 357 -3.82 -7.26 -23.90
CA LEU A 357 -3.41 -6.96 -22.53
C LEU A 357 -2.47 -8.06 -21.98
N PHE A 358 -2.73 -9.32 -22.33
CA PHE A 358 -1.87 -10.44 -21.93
C PHE A 358 -0.54 -10.43 -22.69
N GLU A 359 -0.55 -10.15 -23.99
CA GLU A 359 0.66 -10.02 -24.81
C GLU A 359 1.54 -8.86 -24.34
N TRP A 360 0.92 -7.72 -24.03
CA TRP A 360 1.62 -6.59 -23.43
C TRP A 360 2.28 -6.97 -22.10
N PHE A 361 1.57 -7.67 -21.23
CA PHE A 361 2.12 -8.05 -19.92
C PHE A 361 3.25 -9.08 -20.04
N GLU A 362 3.15 -10.02 -20.99
CA GLU A 362 4.24 -10.94 -21.32
C GLU A 362 5.46 -10.19 -21.89
N HIS A 363 5.24 -9.19 -22.75
CA HIS A 363 6.31 -8.32 -23.24
C HIS A 363 7.01 -7.59 -22.09
N LEU A 364 6.25 -6.96 -21.20
CA LEU A 364 6.78 -6.26 -20.03
C LEU A 364 7.69 -7.17 -19.17
N LEU A 365 7.26 -8.40 -18.89
CA LEU A 365 8.02 -9.35 -18.07
C LEU A 365 9.33 -9.80 -18.75
N ASN A 366 9.38 -9.75 -20.08
CA ASN A 366 10.57 -10.13 -20.86
C ASN A 366 11.61 -8.99 -20.96
N LEU A 367 11.26 -7.75 -20.59
CA LEU A 367 12.23 -6.66 -20.51
C LEU A 367 13.22 -6.94 -19.38
N ARG A 368 14.50 -6.59 -19.59
CA ARG A 368 15.59 -6.91 -18.64
C ARG A 368 15.95 -5.76 -17.73
N SER A 369 15.93 -4.51 -18.23
CA SER A 369 16.29 -3.36 -17.43
C SER A 369 15.08 -2.80 -16.67
N TYR A 370 15.32 -2.32 -15.46
CA TYR A 370 14.30 -1.61 -14.69
C TYR A 370 13.76 -0.38 -15.42
N GLY A 371 14.63 0.40 -16.07
CA GLY A 371 14.23 1.61 -16.80
C GLY A 371 13.24 1.31 -17.93
N GLU A 372 13.50 0.27 -18.74
CA GLU A 372 12.58 -0.17 -19.78
C GLU A 372 11.27 -0.69 -19.20
N ARG A 373 11.33 -1.52 -18.15
CA ARG A 373 10.13 -2.03 -17.46
C ARG A 373 9.26 -0.91 -16.93
N TYR A 374 9.86 0.07 -16.25
CA TYR A 374 9.13 1.20 -15.67
C TYR A 374 8.47 2.07 -16.76
N LYS A 375 9.20 2.35 -17.85
CA LYS A 375 8.69 3.09 -19.00
C LYS A 375 7.53 2.35 -19.69
N GLU A 376 7.71 1.06 -19.95
CA GLU A 376 6.69 0.23 -20.59
C GLU A 376 5.44 0.10 -19.71
N PHE A 377 5.64 -0.01 -18.40
CA PHE A 377 4.56 0.00 -17.43
C PHE A 377 3.78 1.32 -17.42
N GLY A 378 4.47 2.46 -17.50
CA GLY A 378 3.84 3.78 -17.60
C GLY A 378 2.96 3.95 -18.85
N ASN A 379 3.29 3.27 -19.96
CA ASN A 379 2.46 3.29 -21.17
C ASN A 379 1.10 2.61 -20.95
N LEU A 380 1.04 1.55 -20.13
CA LEU A 380 -0.23 0.89 -19.78
C LEU A 380 -1.14 1.82 -18.96
N ILE A 381 -0.59 2.54 -17.97
CA ILE A 381 -1.39 3.44 -17.13
C ILE A 381 -2.09 4.50 -17.99
N LYS A 382 -1.47 4.95 -19.08
CA LYS A 382 -2.07 5.91 -20.02
C LYS A 382 -3.19 5.29 -20.88
N LEU A 383 -3.27 3.96 -20.96
CA LEU A 383 -4.25 3.20 -21.76
C LEU A 383 -5.45 2.70 -20.93
N ILE A 384 -5.32 2.68 -19.59
CA ILE A 384 -6.35 2.28 -18.62
C ILE A 384 -7.07 3.53 -18.13
#